data_AF-A0A847M114-F1
#
_entry.id   AF-A0A847M114-F1
#
_cell.length_a   1.000
_cell.length_b   1.000
_cell.length_c   1.000
_cell.angle_alpha   90.00
_cell.angle_beta   90.00
_cell.angle_gamma   90.00
#
_symmetry.space_group_name_H-M   'P 1'
#
loop_
_entity.id
_entity.type
_entity.pdbx_description
1 polymer ?
#
loop_
_entity_poly.entity_id
_entity_poly.type
_entity_poly.pdbx_seq_one_letter_code
_entity_poly.pdbx_strand_id
1 'polypeptide(L)'
;MDDLFTAEGAGPPSGPLADRMRPRTLDEVIGQDHIVGPGRLLRRSIQADRLSSLIFYGPPGTGKTSLARVIANTTRSSFESLNAVLAGVKDIREAIDRADDRRRLYGQRTILFVDEVHRWNKAQQDALLPWVENGTVILIGATTENPFFEVNRALVSRSRIFQLKPLTKEALFETARRALNDRERGYGKWKVRFQEGALEHLVEVASGDARSLLNALELAVETTPPSWPPEEGAEIFINLEAAEESIQRRAVLYDKDGDYHFDTISAFIKSVRGSDPDAALYWLAKMVRAGEDPAFIFRRMIILASEDVGLADPNAINVVISCAEAFDRIGFPEGNFPLAQAALYLATAPKSNTTLSFFDALAEIEKEDAEVPKHLKDGNRDKEGFGHGEGYVYPHAYREHWAAQQYLPSALRGKTFYNPSEVGYEGRIRDEVLRKRELQAAVILQDLERGTAESEGLSWSAASKGREGWFKRLESSRSRTLLEDRDLLFSELPVQRHDRLLVCNADEGLLLWEALRRAPEGLAAGIVQSQMSLQTLLHFAKQSLTNLEEEELPRLMVLVDQDIPERRDAEE
;
A
#
# COMPACT_ATOMS: atom_id res chain seq x y z
N MET A 1 -36.67 -30.68 58.70
CA MET A 1 -35.23 -30.76 58.38
C MET A 1 -35.05 -29.78 57.26
N ASP A 2 -34.87 -28.53 57.65
CA ASP A 2 -34.52 -27.44 56.75
C ASP A 2 -33.01 -27.47 56.51
N ASP A 3 -32.65 -27.00 55.32
CA ASP A 3 -31.38 -26.35 54.96
C ASP A 3 -30.11 -27.21 54.77
N LEU A 4 -29.72 -27.34 53.50
CA LEU A 4 -28.33 -27.22 53.03
C LEU A 4 -28.35 -27.11 51.50
N PHE A 5 -27.78 -26.05 50.92
CA PHE A 5 -27.73 -25.69 49.49
C PHE A 5 -28.87 -24.81 48.94
N THR A 6 -29.44 -23.98 49.79
CA THR A 6 -29.99 -22.69 49.38
C THR A 6 -28.88 -21.81 48.78
N ALA A 7 -29.17 -21.30 47.58
CA ALA A 7 -28.45 -20.31 46.78
C ALA A 7 -27.23 -19.60 47.44
N GLU A 8 -26.03 -19.98 47.01
CA GLU A 8 -24.87 -19.09 47.14
C GLU A 8 -25.16 -17.81 46.33
N GLY A 9 -25.23 -16.70 47.06
CA GLY A 9 -25.58 -15.39 46.53
C GLY A 9 -24.73 -15.02 45.32
N ALA A 10 -25.40 -14.60 44.25
CA ALA A 10 -24.79 -13.84 43.18
C ALA A 10 -24.21 -12.55 43.79
N GLY A 11 -22.93 -12.59 44.13
CA GLY A 11 -22.15 -11.38 44.37
C GLY A 11 -22.24 -10.44 43.15
N PRO A 12 -21.91 -9.15 43.31
CA PRO A 12 -21.86 -8.24 42.18
C PRO A 12 -21.03 -8.87 41.05
N PRO A 13 -21.43 -8.71 39.78
CA PRO A 13 -20.70 -9.30 38.65
C PRO A 13 -19.23 -8.92 38.76
N SER A 14 -18.36 -9.92 38.91
CA SER A 14 -16.94 -9.72 39.12
C SER A 14 -16.23 -9.52 37.78
N GLY A 15 -15.47 -8.44 37.66
CA GLY A 15 -14.64 -8.13 36.50
C GLY A 15 -14.83 -6.70 35.95
N PRO A 16 -13.94 -6.26 35.05
CA PRO A 16 -13.98 -4.91 34.47
C PRO A 16 -15.32 -4.61 33.78
N LEU A 17 -15.73 -3.35 33.77
CA LEU A 17 -16.98 -2.89 33.14
C LEU A 17 -17.04 -3.28 31.67
N ALA A 18 -15.91 -3.20 30.96
CA ALA A 18 -15.81 -3.63 29.56
C ALA A 18 -16.19 -5.10 29.34
N ASP A 19 -15.95 -5.96 30.33
CA ASP A 19 -16.32 -7.38 30.29
C ASP A 19 -17.76 -7.60 30.73
N ARG A 20 -18.22 -6.89 31.77
CA ARG A 20 -19.61 -6.91 32.25
C ARG A 20 -20.59 -6.45 31.18
N MET A 21 -20.26 -5.39 30.46
CA MET A 21 -21.12 -4.75 29.44
C MET A 21 -21.05 -5.42 28.06
N ARG A 22 -20.38 -6.58 27.93
CA ARG A 22 -20.36 -7.29 26.64
C ARG A 22 -21.79 -7.62 26.19
N PRO A 23 -22.10 -7.42 24.89
CA PRO A 23 -23.41 -7.73 24.34
C PRO A 23 -23.71 -9.22 24.47
N ARG A 24 -24.95 -9.56 24.85
CA ARG A 24 -25.43 -10.95 24.94
C ARG A 24 -26.14 -11.40 23.66
N THR A 25 -26.77 -10.47 22.96
CA THR A 25 -27.58 -10.69 21.76
C THR A 25 -27.12 -9.84 20.58
N LEU A 26 -27.55 -10.17 19.36
CA LEU A 26 -27.23 -9.38 18.16
C LEU A 26 -27.83 -7.98 18.18
N ASP A 27 -28.93 -7.78 18.91
CA ASP A 27 -29.56 -6.47 19.12
C ASP A 27 -28.79 -5.58 20.11
N GLU A 28 -27.88 -6.17 20.89
CA GLU A 28 -26.99 -5.43 21.78
C GLU A 28 -25.70 -4.97 21.10
N VAL A 29 -25.39 -5.41 19.88
CA VAL A 29 -24.17 -5.01 19.17
C VAL A 29 -24.35 -3.60 18.59
N ILE A 30 -23.52 -2.66 19.04
CA ILE A 30 -23.60 -1.24 18.63
C ILE A 30 -22.54 -0.95 17.55
N GLY A 31 -22.91 -0.16 16.54
CA GLY A 31 -22.00 0.45 15.56
C GLY A 31 -21.46 -0.47 14.45
N GLN A 32 -22.01 -1.68 14.31
CA GLN A 32 -21.62 -2.63 13.25
C GLN A 32 -22.80 -3.03 12.34
N ASP A 33 -23.77 -2.13 12.14
CA ASP A 33 -24.99 -2.38 11.35
C ASP A 33 -24.73 -2.77 9.89
N HIS A 34 -23.59 -2.37 9.32
CA HIS A 34 -23.20 -2.74 7.96
C HIS A 34 -22.93 -4.25 7.81
N ILE A 35 -22.56 -4.94 8.90
CA ILE A 35 -22.35 -6.39 8.92
C ILE A 35 -23.47 -7.15 9.63
N VAL A 36 -23.98 -6.65 10.77
CA VAL A 36 -24.94 -7.36 11.63
C VAL A 36 -26.29 -6.67 11.80
N GLY A 37 -26.55 -5.61 11.03
CA GLY A 37 -27.85 -4.95 11.02
C GLY A 37 -28.97 -5.83 10.43
N PRO A 38 -30.24 -5.43 10.60
CA PRO A 38 -31.39 -6.14 10.04
C PRO A 38 -31.23 -6.40 8.53
N GLY A 39 -31.51 -7.63 8.10
CA GLY A 39 -31.40 -8.04 6.69
C GLY A 39 -29.98 -8.33 6.17
N ARG A 40 -28.92 -8.03 6.93
CA ARG A 40 -27.53 -8.32 6.52
C ARG A 40 -27.25 -9.83 6.45
N LEU A 41 -26.30 -10.21 5.57
CA LEU A 41 -25.97 -11.60 5.30
C LEU A 41 -25.47 -12.34 6.55
N LEU A 42 -24.57 -11.72 7.33
CA LEU A 42 -24.01 -12.34 8.53
C LEU A 42 -25.11 -12.55 9.58
N ARG A 43 -25.94 -11.53 9.86
CA ARG A 43 -27.10 -11.65 10.77
C ARG A 43 -28.03 -12.79 10.37
N ARG A 44 -28.43 -12.87 9.10
CA ARG A 44 -29.29 -13.96 8.58
C ARG A 44 -28.64 -15.34 8.72
N SER A 45 -27.32 -15.43 8.48
CA SER A 45 -26.57 -16.70 8.60
C SER A 45 -26.49 -17.18 10.06
N ILE A 46 -26.30 -16.25 11.00
CA ILE A 46 -26.28 -16.54 12.44
C ILE A 46 -27.67 -17.02 12.90
N GLN A 47 -28.73 -16.28 12.54
CA GLN A 47 -30.11 -16.62 12.91
C GLN A 47 -30.59 -17.96 12.31
N ALA A 48 -30.09 -18.32 11.13
CA ALA A 48 -30.39 -19.59 10.49
C ALA A 48 -29.51 -20.76 10.97
N ASP A 49 -28.57 -20.54 11.89
CA ASP A 49 -27.57 -21.52 12.36
C ASP A 49 -26.77 -22.17 11.20
N ARG A 50 -26.49 -21.36 10.16
CA ARG A 50 -25.76 -21.75 8.93
C ARG A 50 -24.49 -20.92 8.78
N LEU A 51 -23.64 -20.96 9.81
CA LEU A 51 -22.35 -20.28 9.81
C LEU A 51 -21.26 -21.14 9.17
N SER A 52 -20.48 -20.50 8.32
CA SER A 52 -19.16 -20.96 7.87
C SER A 52 -18.07 -20.28 8.71
N SER A 53 -16.82 -20.71 8.56
CA SER A 53 -15.68 -20.01 9.18
C SER A 53 -15.63 -18.53 8.80
N LEU A 54 -15.24 -17.70 9.76
CA LEU A 54 -15.22 -16.25 9.70
C LEU A 54 -13.86 -15.71 10.13
N ILE A 55 -13.45 -14.59 9.53
CA ILE A 55 -12.34 -13.77 10.02
C ILE A 55 -12.83 -12.34 10.20
N PHE A 56 -12.78 -11.85 11.42
CA PHE A 56 -13.03 -10.46 11.78
C PHE A 56 -11.71 -9.70 11.80
N TYR A 57 -11.64 -8.61 11.05
CA TYR A 57 -10.51 -7.70 11.10
C TYR A 57 -10.96 -6.26 11.34
N GLY A 58 -10.17 -5.51 12.08
CA GLY A 58 -10.43 -4.09 12.34
C GLY A 58 -9.76 -3.61 13.62
N PRO A 59 -9.81 -2.30 13.89
CA PRO A 59 -9.15 -1.67 15.04
C PRO A 59 -9.54 -2.30 16.39
N PRO A 60 -8.72 -2.13 17.46
CA PRO A 60 -9.09 -2.52 18.81
C PRO A 60 -10.41 -1.86 19.23
N GLY A 61 -11.12 -2.45 20.20
CA GLY A 61 -12.34 -1.83 20.73
C GLY A 61 -13.61 -1.91 19.88
N THR A 62 -13.51 -2.35 18.63
CA THR A 62 -14.65 -2.41 17.69
C THR A 62 -15.63 -3.56 17.95
N GLY A 63 -15.32 -4.47 18.87
CA GLY A 63 -16.23 -5.55 19.29
C GLY A 63 -15.99 -6.93 18.65
N LYS A 64 -14.80 -7.20 18.09
CA LYS A 64 -14.46 -8.53 17.48
C LYS A 64 -14.75 -9.72 18.42
N THR A 65 -14.16 -9.72 19.61
CA THR A 65 -14.33 -10.77 20.63
C THR A 65 -15.77 -10.84 21.13
N SER A 66 -16.43 -9.69 21.28
CA SER A 66 -17.83 -9.60 21.71
C SER A 66 -18.77 -10.19 20.67
N LEU A 67 -18.57 -9.89 19.39
CA LEU A 67 -19.38 -10.41 18.30
C LEU A 67 -19.22 -11.93 18.17
N ALA A 68 -18.01 -12.47 18.33
CA ALA A 68 -17.79 -13.92 18.33
C ALA A 68 -18.58 -14.63 19.44
N ARG A 69 -18.67 -14.04 20.64
CA ARG A 69 -19.47 -14.58 21.75
C ARG A 69 -20.97 -14.48 21.50
N VAL A 70 -21.45 -13.35 20.96
CA VAL A 70 -22.86 -13.20 20.59
C VAL A 70 -23.26 -14.24 19.55
N ILE A 71 -22.40 -14.48 18.55
CA ILE A 71 -22.62 -15.53 17.55
C ILE A 71 -22.77 -16.88 18.24
N ALA A 72 -21.84 -17.24 19.13
CA ALA A 72 -21.90 -18.50 19.84
C ALA A 72 -23.18 -18.67 20.66
N ASN A 73 -23.58 -17.64 21.42
CA ASN A 73 -24.81 -17.65 22.22
C ASN A 73 -26.09 -17.76 21.37
N THR A 74 -26.05 -17.28 20.12
CA THR A 74 -27.21 -17.33 19.22
C THR A 74 -27.31 -18.69 18.50
N THR A 75 -26.17 -19.36 18.31
CA THR A 75 -26.09 -20.67 17.62
C THR A 75 -26.25 -21.82 18.59
N ARG A 76 -26.51 -23.04 18.08
CA ARG A 76 -26.53 -24.27 18.91
C ARG A 76 -25.14 -24.89 19.10
N SER A 77 -24.08 -24.14 18.85
CA SER A 77 -22.70 -24.62 18.89
C SER A 77 -22.06 -24.40 20.25
N SER A 78 -21.15 -25.30 20.64
CA SER A 78 -20.26 -25.08 21.79
C SER A 78 -19.23 -24.00 21.44
N PHE A 79 -18.79 -23.20 22.42
CA PHE A 79 -17.79 -22.15 22.23
C PHE A 79 -16.49 -22.52 22.93
N GLU A 80 -15.40 -22.56 22.17
CA GLU A 80 -14.04 -22.62 22.72
C GLU A 80 -13.24 -21.41 22.25
N SER A 81 -12.41 -20.85 23.13
CA SER A 81 -11.56 -19.69 22.82
C SER A 81 -10.09 -19.98 23.07
N LEU A 82 -9.25 -19.66 22.10
CA LEU A 82 -7.79 -19.68 22.19
C LEU A 82 -7.24 -18.26 22.00
N ASN A 83 -6.23 -17.90 22.80
CA ASN A 83 -5.46 -16.69 22.60
C ASN A 83 -4.19 -17.05 21.81
N ALA A 84 -4.03 -16.52 20.60
CA ALA A 84 -2.93 -16.90 19.71
C ALA A 84 -1.54 -16.56 20.28
N VAL A 85 -1.44 -15.61 21.20
CA VAL A 85 -0.18 -15.21 21.86
C VAL A 85 0.31 -16.27 22.84
N LEU A 86 -0.63 -16.93 23.55
CA LEU A 86 -0.30 -17.88 24.60
C LEU A 86 -0.41 -19.34 24.14
N ALA A 87 -1.21 -19.61 23.11
CA ALA A 87 -1.54 -20.96 22.66
C ALA A 87 -0.47 -21.53 21.71
N GLY A 88 0.09 -22.67 22.09
CA GLY A 88 0.96 -23.49 21.25
C GLY A 88 0.17 -24.50 20.39
N VAL A 89 0.88 -25.32 19.60
CA VAL A 89 0.27 -26.38 18.77
C VAL A 89 -0.45 -27.43 19.62
N LYS A 90 0.00 -27.65 20.87
CA LYS A 90 -0.62 -28.60 21.80
C LYS A 90 -2.02 -28.14 22.20
N ASP A 91 -2.19 -26.88 22.58
CA ASP A 91 -3.49 -26.32 23.00
C ASP A 91 -4.52 -26.36 21.86
N ILE A 92 -4.05 -26.15 20.62
CA ILE A 92 -4.87 -26.29 19.41
C ILE A 92 -5.38 -27.72 19.28
N ARG A 93 -4.51 -28.72 19.41
CA ARG A 93 -4.90 -30.14 19.31
C ARG A 93 -5.89 -30.53 20.41
N GLU A 94 -5.65 -30.11 21.64
CA GLU A 94 -6.57 -30.39 22.75
C GLU A 94 -7.96 -29.75 22.53
N ALA A 95 -8.02 -28.54 21.97
CA ALA A 95 -9.28 -27.90 21.61
C ALA A 95 -10.02 -28.64 20.48
N ILE A 96 -9.28 -29.14 19.49
CA ILE A 96 -9.83 -29.95 18.41
C ILE A 96 -10.35 -31.29 18.94
N ASP A 97 -9.59 -31.98 19.80
CA ASP A 97 -9.98 -33.28 20.36
C ASP A 97 -11.30 -33.15 21.14
N ARG A 98 -11.42 -32.11 21.98
CA ARG A 98 -12.69 -31.80 22.66
C ARG A 98 -13.83 -31.47 21.70
N ALA A 99 -13.54 -30.76 20.61
CA ALA A 99 -14.54 -30.44 19.59
C ALA A 99 -15.03 -31.69 18.85
N ASP A 100 -14.11 -32.61 18.53
CA ASP A 100 -14.43 -33.86 17.85
C ASP A 100 -15.23 -34.81 18.75
N ASP A 101 -14.86 -34.92 20.03
CA ASP A 101 -15.62 -35.68 21.02
C ASP A 101 -17.05 -35.15 21.17
N ARG A 102 -17.23 -33.82 21.26
CA ARG A 102 -18.58 -33.22 21.32
C ARG A 102 -19.40 -33.51 20.08
N ARG A 103 -18.78 -33.46 18.90
CA ARG A 103 -19.45 -33.77 17.64
C ARG A 103 -19.86 -35.23 17.56
N ARG A 104 -19.01 -36.17 17.99
CA ARG A 104 -19.27 -37.61 17.96
C ARG A 104 -20.32 -38.04 18.99
N LEU A 105 -20.20 -37.55 20.22
CA LEU A 105 -21.05 -37.99 21.34
C LEU A 105 -22.41 -37.30 21.36
N TYR A 106 -22.46 -36.01 21.02
CA TYR A 106 -23.65 -35.18 21.20
C TYR A 106 -24.18 -34.58 19.89
N GLY A 107 -23.52 -34.82 18.75
CA GLY A 107 -23.89 -34.20 17.47
C GLY A 107 -23.74 -32.66 17.46
N GLN A 108 -23.03 -32.10 18.45
CA GLN A 108 -22.92 -30.66 18.66
C GLN A 108 -21.70 -30.10 17.93
N ARG A 109 -21.90 -29.02 17.15
CA ARG A 109 -20.80 -28.31 16.48
C ARG A 109 -20.03 -27.44 17.49
N THR A 110 -18.77 -27.15 17.18
CA THR A 110 -17.93 -26.27 18.01
C THR A 110 -17.48 -25.06 17.21
N ILE A 111 -17.68 -23.86 17.77
CA ILE A 111 -17.08 -22.61 17.31
C ILE A 111 -15.74 -22.46 18.04
N LEU A 112 -14.65 -22.44 17.28
CA LEU A 112 -13.32 -22.16 17.79
C LEU A 112 -12.98 -20.70 17.52
N PHE A 113 -13.00 -19.88 18.56
CA PHE A 113 -12.58 -18.49 18.51
C PHE A 113 -11.07 -18.38 18.73
N VAL A 114 -10.39 -17.67 17.85
CA VAL A 114 -8.95 -17.40 17.94
C VAL A 114 -8.74 -15.89 17.94
N ASP A 115 -8.34 -15.34 19.09
CA ASP A 115 -7.99 -13.93 19.19
C ASP A 115 -6.56 -13.68 18.73
N GLU A 116 -6.33 -12.54 18.08
CA GLU A 116 -5.07 -12.13 17.46
C GLU A 116 -4.43 -13.21 16.56
N VAL A 117 -5.23 -13.79 15.65
CA VAL A 117 -4.82 -14.89 14.76
C VAL A 117 -3.56 -14.59 13.92
N HIS A 118 -3.24 -13.30 13.69
CA HIS A 118 -1.99 -12.88 13.03
C HIS A 118 -0.72 -13.25 13.82
N ARG A 119 -0.81 -13.53 15.12
CA ARG A 119 0.33 -13.91 15.96
C ARG A 119 0.76 -15.36 15.80
N TRP A 120 -0.07 -16.20 15.18
CA TRP A 120 0.29 -17.59 14.91
C TRP A 120 1.21 -17.72 13.70
N ASN A 121 2.22 -18.57 13.84
CA ASN A 121 3.05 -18.96 12.72
C ASN A 121 2.29 -19.86 11.72
N LYS A 122 2.87 -20.02 10.54
CA LYS A 122 2.26 -20.81 9.46
C LYS A 122 1.93 -22.26 9.87
N ALA A 123 2.78 -22.89 10.68
CA ALA A 123 2.56 -24.28 11.12
C ALA A 123 1.35 -24.41 12.07
N GLN A 124 1.12 -23.44 12.96
CA GLN A 124 -0.06 -23.39 13.82
C GLN A 124 -1.34 -23.19 13.00
N GLN A 125 -1.30 -22.32 12.00
CA GLN A 125 -2.43 -22.09 11.09
C GLN A 125 -2.74 -23.33 10.23
N ASP A 126 -1.71 -23.99 9.68
CA ASP A 126 -1.85 -25.19 8.87
C ASP A 126 -2.43 -26.36 9.68
N ALA A 127 -2.13 -26.44 10.99
CA ALA A 127 -2.65 -27.48 11.88
C ALA A 127 -4.18 -27.45 12.03
N LEU A 128 -4.83 -26.30 11.78
CA LEU A 128 -6.29 -26.15 11.86
C LEU A 128 -7.02 -26.53 10.57
N LEU A 129 -6.35 -26.49 9.41
CA LEU A 129 -6.99 -26.62 8.11
C LEU A 129 -7.86 -27.88 7.97
N PRO A 130 -7.39 -29.10 8.33
CA PRO A 130 -8.18 -30.32 8.14
C PRO A 130 -9.52 -30.27 8.90
N TRP A 131 -9.52 -29.63 10.06
CA TRP A 131 -10.66 -29.59 11.00
C TRP A 131 -11.67 -28.50 10.64
N VAL A 132 -11.21 -27.46 9.95
CA VAL A 132 -12.08 -26.47 9.32
C VAL A 132 -12.73 -27.06 8.07
N GLU A 133 -11.98 -27.79 7.25
CA GLU A 133 -12.48 -28.40 6.01
C GLU A 133 -13.53 -29.49 6.24
N ASN A 134 -13.31 -30.37 7.21
CA ASN A 134 -14.24 -31.45 7.55
C ASN A 134 -15.41 -30.99 8.45
N GLY A 135 -15.42 -29.70 8.84
CA GLY A 135 -16.45 -29.07 9.66
C GLY A 135 -16.47 -29.50 11.12
N THR A 136 -15.37 -30.05 11.66
CA THR A 136 -15.27 -30.36 13.10
C THR A 136 -15.29 -29.08 13.93
N VAL A 137 -14.65 -28.01 13.43
CA VAL A 137 -14.71 -26.68 14.03
C VAL A 137 -15.16 -25.64 13.01
N ILE A 138 -15.96 -24.68 13.47
CA ILE A 138 -16.23 -23.43 12.78
C ILE A 138 -15.25 -22.40 13.33
N LEU A 139 -14.28 -21.98 12.53
CA LEU A 139 -13.26 -21.03 12.96
C LEU A 139 -13.84 -19.60 12.98
N ILE A 140 -13.65 -18.87 14.07
CA ILE A 140 -13.82 -17.41 14.11
C ILE A 140 -12.48 -16.79 14.51
N GLY A 141 -11.73 -16.29 13.53
CA GLY A 141 -10.49 -15.56 13.77
C GLY A 141 -10.74 -14.07 14.00
N ALA A 142 -10.04 -13.45 14.94
CA ALA A 142 -10.00 -12.00 15.12
C ALA A 142 -8.57 -11.47 14.94
N THR A 143 -8.42 -10.34 14.26
CA THR A 143 -7.13 -9.67 14.08
C THR A 143 -7.31 -8.14 13.99
N THR A 144 -6.30 -7.39 14.41
CA THR A 144 -6.20 -5.94 14.16
C THR A 144 -5.54 -5.61 12.82
N GLU A 145 -4.82 -6.57 12.25
CA GLU A 145 -4.05 -6.41 11.02
C GLU A 145 -4.82 -6.91 9.79
N ASN A 146 -4.31 -6.63 8.59
CA ASN A 146 -4.97 -7.03 7.37
C ASN A 146 -4.85 -8.56 7.16
N PRO A 147 -5.97 -9.31 7.12
CA PRO A 147 -5.94 -10.77 7.09
C PRO A 147 -5.38 -11.35 5.79
N PHE A 148 -5.35 -10.60 4.68
CA PHE A 148 -4.78 -11.07 3.42
C PHE A 148 -3.25 -11.20 3.43
N PHE A 149 -2.59 -10.57 4.41
CA PHE A 149 -1.13 -10.61 4.57
C PHE A 149 -0.71 -11.56 5.71
N GLU A 150 -1.37 -11.47 6.86
CA GLU A 150 -0.95 -12.17 8.09
C GLU A 150 -1.56 -13.57 8.26
N VAL A 151 -2.70 -13.84 7.62
CA VAL A 151 -3.36 -15.15 7.66
C VAL A 151 -3.03 -15.92 6.38
N ASN A 152 -2.74 -17.20 6.50
CA ASN A 152 -2.40 -18.02 5.36
C ASN A 152 -3.57 -18.03 4.33
N ARG A 153 -3.22 -18.17 3.05
CA ARG A 153 -4.20 -18.17 1.96
C ARG A 153 -5.22 -19.32 2.06
N ALA A 154 -4.85 -20.43 2.68
CA ALA A 154 -5.71 -21.61 2.80
C ALA A 154 -6.89 -21.35 3.75
N LEU A 155 -6.65 -20.74 4.91
CA LEU A 155 -7.67 -20.33 5.88
C LEU A 155 -8.50 -19.17 5.34
N VAL A 156 -7.88 -18.19 4.69
CA VAL A 156 -8.58 -17.08 4.03
C VAL A 156 -9.55 -17.62 2.98
N SER A 157 -9.14 -18.53 2.11
CA SER A 157 -10.01 -19.10 1.07
C SER A 157 -11.20 -19.90 1.61
N ARG A 158 -11.13 -20.39 2.85
CA ARG A 158 -12.17 -21.19 3.53
C ARG A 158 -13.00 -20.38 4.53
N SER A 159 -12.70 -19.09 4.67
CA SER A 159 -13.34 -18.21 5.65
C SER A 159 -13.94 -16.99 4.96
N ARG A 160 -15.05 -16.49 5.50
CA ARG A 160 -15.60 -15.19 5.09
C ARG A 160 -14.96 -14.09 5.90
N ILE A 161 -14.44 -13.07 5.22
CA ILE A 161 -13.79 -11.94 5.86
C ILE A 161 -14.80 -10.81 6.09
N PHE A 162 -14.85 -10.28 7.31
CA PHE A 162 -15.71 -9.17 7.69
C PHE A 162 -14.89 -8.07 8.36
N GLN A 163 -14.99 -6.85 7.81
CA GLN A 163 -14.35 -5.67 8.37
C GLN A 163 -15.23 -5.03 9.45
N LEU A 164 -14.68 -4.89 10.65
CA LEU A 164 -15.26 -4.07 11.71
C LEU A 164 -14.70 -2.65 11.59
N LYS A 165 -15.58 -1.66 11.62
CA LYS A 165 -15.22 -0.25 11.53
C LYS A 165 -15.08 0.36 12.93
N PRO A 166 -14.25 1.41 13.11
CA PRO A 166 -14.31 2.26 14.31
C PRO A 166 -15.75 2.67 14.63
N LEU A 167 -16.10 2.71 15.92
CA LEU A 167 -17.42 3.16 16.34
C LEU A 167 -17.57 4.67 16.10
N THR A 168 -18.75 5.11 15.67
CA THR A 168 -19.04 6.54 15.56
C THR A 168 -19.22 7.17 16.93
N LYS A 169 -19.15 8.51 17.01
CA LYS A 169 -19.39 9.24 18.28
C LYS A 169 -20.75 8.86 18.87
N GLU A 170 -21.79 8.76 18.04
CA GLU A 170 -23.16 8.40 18.45
C GLU A 170 -23.22 6.99 19.06
N ALA A 171 -22.54 6.03 18.43
CA ALA A 171 -22.43 4.65 18.92
C ALA A 171 -21.69 4.58 20.28
N LEU A 172 -20.67 5.40 20.48
CA LEU A 172 -19.96 5.50 21.75
C LEU A 172 -20.82 6.13 22.84
N PHE A 173 -21.56 7.21 22.53
CA PHE A 173 -22.54 7.77 23.46
C PHE A 173 -23.61 6.74 23.85
N GLU A 174 -24.12 5.97 22.89
CA GLU A 174 -25.07 4.89 23.18
C GLU A 174 -24.45 3.84 24.11
N THR A 175 -23.19 3.45 23.86
CA THR A 175 -22.45 2.50 24.70
C THR A 175 -22.30 3.01 26.13
N ALA A 176 -21.89 4.27 26.32
CA ALA A 176 -21.77 4.88 27.64
C ALA A 176 -23.13 4.98 28.34
N ARG A 177 -24.18 5.44 27.64
CA ARG A 177 -25.54 5.51 28.19
C ARG A 177 -26.05 4.14 28.61
N ARG A 178 -25.77 3.08 27.84
CA ARG A 178 -26.15 1.72 28.22
C ARG A 178 -25.43 1.30 29.49
N ALA A 179 -24.12 1.55 29.59
CA ALA A 179 -23.35 1.24 30.80
C ALA A 179 -23.84 2.01 32.04
N LEU A 180 -24.22 3.28 31.90
CA LEU A 180 -24.70 4.09 33.01
C LEU A 180 -26.13 3.73 33.46
N ASN A 181 -26.98 3.22 32.57
CA ASN A 181 -28.38 2.91 32.88
C ASN A 181 -28.65 1.43 33.19
N ASP A 182 -27.73 0.51 32.86
CA ASP A 182 -27.90 -0.92 33.14
C ASP A 182 -27.74 -1.19 34.65
N ARG A 183 -28.83 -1.61 35.32
CA ARG A 183 -28.86 -1.89 36.77
C ARG A 183 -28.20 -3.22 37.15
N GLU A 184 -28.05 -4.14 36.21
CA GLU A 184 -27.52 -5.50 36.46
C GLU A 184 -26.01 -5.53 36.24
N ARG A 185 -25.55 -5.01 35.09
CA ARG A 185 -24.16 -5.11 34.60
C ARG A 185 -23.37 -3.80 34.73
N GLY A 186 -24.08 -2.68 34.70
CA GLY A 186 -23.49 -1.34 34.68
C GLY A 186 -23.67 -0.58 35.99
N TYR A 187 -23.77 0.74 35.88
CA TYR A 187 -23.87 1.66 37.02
C TYR A 187 -25.29 2.17 37.28
N GLY A 188 -26.33 1.53 36.72
CA GLY A 188 -27.73 1.98 36.84
C GLY A 188 -28.30 1.93 38.27
N LYS A 189 -27.56 1.37 39.23
CA LYS A 189 -27.89 1.40 40.67
C LYS A 189 -27.59 2.76 41.32
N TRP A 190 -26.73 3.58 40.71
CA TRP A 190 -26.33 4.88 41.22
C TRP A 190 -26.80 6.00 40.28
N LYS A 191 -26.92 7.21 40.81
CA LYS A 191 -27.26 8.40 40.01
C LYS A 191 -25.97 9.06 39.52
N VAL A 192 -25.40 8.50 38.45
CA VAL A 192 -24.20 9.06 37.82
C VAL A 192 -24.59 10.28 36.99
N ARG A 193 -23.97 11.42 37.27
CA ARG A 193 -24.13 12.67 36.51
C ARG A 193 -22.76 13.17 36.07
N PHE A 194 -22.71 13.67 34.85
CA PHE A 194 -21.53 14.31 34.29
C PHE A 194 -21.75 15.82 34.25
N GLN A 195 -20.69 16.58 34.53
CA GLN A 195 -20.61 17.97 34.13
C GLN A 195 -20.76 18.08 32.60
N GLU A 196 -21.35 19.17 32.12
CA GLU A 196 -21.45 19.47 30.69
C GLU A 196 -20.06 19.39 30.02
N GLY A 197 -19.95 18.58 28.97
CA GLY A 197 -18.69 18.35 28.24
C GLY A 197 -17.82 17.21 28.78
N ALA A 198 -18.05 16.70 30.00
CA ALA A 198 -17.19 15.66 30.59
C ALA A 198 -17.42 14.27 29.97
N LEU A 199 -18.67 13.92 29.63
CA LEU A 199 -18.95 12.66 28.94
C LEU A 199 -18.54 12.72 27.46
N GLU A 200 -18.78 13.88 26.83
CA GLU A 200 -18.32 14.20 25.48
C GLU A 200 -16.81 14.00 25.39
N HIS A 201 -16.08 14.46 26.41
CA HIS A 201 -14.65 14.27 26.52
C HIS A 201 -14.27 12.78 26.52
N LEU A 202 -14.85 11.97 27.41
CA LEU A 202 -14.55 10.53 27.44
C LEU A 202 -14.82 9.83 26.09
N VAL A 203 -15.90 10.21 25.40
CA VAL A 203 -16.25 9.67 24.08
C VAL A 203 -15.25 10.09 22.99
N GLU A 204 -14.78 11.33 23.03
CA GLU A 204 -13.80 11.84 22.07
C GLU A 204 -12.44 11.17 22.23
N VAL A 205 -11.96 11.01 23.46
CA VAL A 205 -10.70 10.27 23.72
C VAL A 205 -10.77 8.83 23.25
N ALA A 206 -11.91 8.18 23.47
CA ALA A 206 -12.10 6.80 23.07
C ALA A 206 -11.94 6.59 21.55
N SER A 207 -12.17 7.63 20.72
CA SER A 207 -11.81 7.65 19.28
C SER A 207 -12.22 6.38 18.50
N GLY A 208 -13.41 5.87 18.78
CA GLY A 208 -13.98 4.68 18.15
C GLY A 208 -13.74 3.34 18.86
N ASP A 209 -13.10 3.34 20.04
CA ASP A 209 -12.83 2.17 20.88
C ASP A 209 -13.77 2.13 22.11
N ALA A 210 -14.76 1.22 22.09
CA ALA A 210 -15.68 1.04 23.21
C ALA A 210 -15.02 0.47 24.48
N ARG A 211 -13.96 -0.33 24.35
CA ARG A 211 -13.27 -0.90 25.52
C ARG A 211 -12.56 0.22 26.28
N SER A 212 -11.85 1.08 25.57
CA SER A 212 -11.18 2.25 26.15
C SER A 212 -12.18 3.20 26.82
N LEU A 213 -13.33 3.47 26.17
CA LEU A 213 -14.42 4.24 26.78
C LEU A 213 -14.94 3.63 28.08
N LEU A 214 -15.26 2.32 28.07
CA LEU A 214 -15.82 1.65 29.25
C LEU A 214 -14.81 1.57 30.40
N ASN A 215 -13.53 1.43 30.12
CA ASN A 215 -12.47 1.47 31.14
C ASN A 215 -12.32 2.87 31.75
N ALA A 216 -12.36 3.93 30.93
CA ALA A 216 -12.31 5.30 31.43
C ALA A 216 -13.56 5.63 32.26
N LEU A 217 -14.74 5.19 31.79
CA LEU A 217 -16.00 5.33 32.51
C LEU A 217 -15.98 4.60 33.86
N GLU A 218 -15.44 3.38 33.90
CA GLU A 218 -15.23 2.61 35.12
C GLU A 218 -14.32 3.37 36.08
N LEU A 219 -13.16 3.84 35.62
CA LEU A 219 -12.25 4.58 36.48
C LEU A 219 -12.91 5.85 37.04
N ALA A 220 -13.58 6.64 36.18
CA ALA A 220 -14.25 7.88 36.59
C ALA A 220 -15.34 7.64 37.66
N VAL A 221 -16.16 6.60 37.47
CA VAL A 221 -17.28 6.31 38.39
C VAL A 221 -16.77 5.71 39.70
N GLU A 222 -15.74 4.87 39.66
CA GLU A 222 -15.28 4.11 40.84
C GLU A 222 -14.32 4.90 41.74
N THR A 223 -13.60 5.91 41.23
CA THR A 223 -12.65 6.73 42.01
C THR A 223 -13.20 8.07 42.48
N THR A 224 -14.31 8.55 41.90
CA THR A 224 -14.93 9.82 42.32
C THR A 224 -15.51 9.76 43.75
N PRO A 225 -16.19 8.68 44.17
CA PRO A 225 -16.72 8.58 45.53
C PRO A 225 -15.62 8.39 46.59
N PRO A 226 -15.81 8.87 47.84
CA PRO A 226 -14.84 8.65 48.93
C PRO A 226 -14.63 7.19 49.31
N SER A 227 -15.62 6.33 49.06
CA SER A 227 -15.57 4.89 49.31
C SER A 227 -16.37 4.16 48.24
N TRP A 228 -15.83 3.05 47.73
CA TRP A 228 -16.47 2.21 46.71
C TRP A 228 -16.84 0.82 47.25
N PRO A 229 -18.07 0.30 47.01
CA PRO A 229 -19.21 0.97 46.38
C PRO A 229 -19.96 1.91 47.37
N PRO A 230 -20.53 3.04 46.91
CA PRO A 230 -21.41 3.88 47.72
C PRO A 230 -22.81 3.25 47.88
N GLU A 231 -23.62 3.78 48.81
CA GLU A 231 -25.02 3.35 49.01
C GLU A 231 -25.83 3.41 47.70
N GLU A 232 -26.74 2.45 47.51
CA GLU A 232 -27.59 2.41 46.31
C GLU A 232 -28.41 3.71 46.18
N GLY A 233 -28.41 4.31 44.99
CA GLY A 233 -29.05 5.60 44.73
C GLY A 233 -28.22 6.83 45.09
N ALA A 234 -27.00 6.67 45.63
CA ALA A 234 -26.06 7.78 45.82
C ALA A 234 -25.79 8.52 44.51
N GLU A 235 -25.60 9.83 44.62
CA GLU A 235 -25.25 10.70 43.49
C GLU A 235 -23.73 10.69 43.30
N ILE A 236 -23.29 10.36 42.09
CA ILE A 236 -21.88 10.38 41.69
C ILE A 236 -21.76 11.46 40.63
N PHE A 237 -21.18 12.61 41.00
CA PHE A 237 -20.99 13.73 40.09
C PHE A 237 -19.55 13.76 39.57
N ILE A 238 -19.37 13.48 38.29
CA ILE A 238 -18.08 13.47 37.62
C ILE A 238 -17.88 14.84 36.96
N ASN A 239 -16.94 15.62 37.51
CA ASN A 239 -16.51 16.87 36.90
C ASN A 239 -15.53 16.63 35.75
N LEU A 240 -15.18 17.68 35.01
CA LEU A 240 -14.26 17.56 33.87
C LEU A 240 -12.86 17.05 34.29
N GLU A 241 -12.35 17.50 35.44
CA GLU A 241 -11.03 17.09 35.96
C GLU A 241 -10.98 15.60 36.29
N ALA A 242 -12.00 15.05 36.96
CA ALA A 242 -12.09 13.62 37.23
C ALA A 242 -12.25 12.80 35.95
N ALA A 243 -12.95 13.31 34.94
CA ALA A 243 -13.03 12.68 33.63
C ALA A 243 -11.65 12.67 32.93
N GLU A 244 -10.90 13.77 32.98
CA GLU A 244 -9.54 13.87 32.45
C GLU A 244 -8.57 12.92 33.16
N GLU A 245 -8.63 12.82 34.48
CA GLU A 245 -7.80 11.90 35.28
C GLU A 245 -8.17 10.43 35.07
N SER A 246 -9.44 10.13 34.78
CA SER A 246 -9.92 8.77 34.52
C SER A 246 -9.43 8.21 33.18
N ILE A 247 -8.93 9.08 32.31
CA ILE A 247 -8.20 8.67 31.14
C ILE A 247 -6.77 8.45 31.59
N GLN A 248 -6.37 7.18 31.73
CA GLN A 248 -4.95 6.83 31.73
C GLN A 248 -4.37 7.21 30.37
N ARG A 249 -3.95 8.47 30.25
CA ARG A 249 -3.29 8.97 29.05
C ARG A 249 -2.00 8.17 28.88
N ARG A 250 -1.95 7.34 27.83
CA ARG A 250 -1.01 7.68 26.76
C ARG A 250 -1.39 9.09 26.36
N ALA A 251 -0.69 10.10 26.90
CA ALA A 251 -0.73 11.43 26.34
C ALA A 251 -0.42 11.19 24.86
N VAL A 252 -1.32 11.45 23.91
CA VAL A 252 -2.05 12.69 23.72
C VAL A 252 -3.24 12.46 22.80
N LEU A 253 -4.35 13.09 23.14
CA LEU A 253 -5.34 13.61 22.20
C LEU A 253 -6.18 14.55 23.04
N TYR A 254 -5.92 15.85 22.91
CA TYR A 254 -6.92 16.92 22.95
C TYR A 254 -6.30 18.12 22.28
N ASP A 255 -6.79 18.40 21.07
CA ASP A 255 -7.35 19.71 20.76
C ASP A 255 -8.58 19.49 19.87
N LYS A 256 -9.48 20.47 19.88
CA LYS A 256 -10.91 20.41 19.50
C LYS A 256 -11.25 20.13 18.03
N ASP A 257 -10.25 19.89 17.18
CA ASP A 257 -10.44 19.51 15.79
C ASP A 257 -9.44 18.39 15.51
N GLY A 258 -9.90 17.15 15.26
CA GLY A 258 -9.04 16.01 14.89
C GLY A 258 -8.14 16.27 13.66
N ASP A 259 -8.31 17.42 13.02
CA ASP A 259 -7.43 18.01 12.01
C ASP A 259 -6.04 18.36 12.55
N TYR A 260 -5.84 18.71 13.83
CA TYR A 260 -4.52 19.19 14.28
C TYR A 260 -3.40 18.15 14.20
N HIS A 261 -3.72 16.87 14.45
CA HIS A 261 -2.77 15.77 14.28
C HIS A 261 -2.39 15.62 12.79
N PHE A 262 -3.39 15.62 11.90
CA PHE A 262 -3.18 15.54 10.45
C PHE A 262 -2.45 16.78 9.90
N ASP A 263 -2.75 17.95 10.42
CA ASP A 263 -2.12 19.22 10.07
C ASP A 263 -0.68 19.25 10.54
N THR A 264 -0.40 18.73 11.74
CA THR A 264 0.97 18.70 12.28
C THR A 264 1.84 17.70 11.51
N ILE A 265 1.36 16.48 11.25
CA ILE A 265 2.11 15.53 10.42
C ILE A 265 2.20 15.99 8.96
N SER A 266 1.16 16.65 8.43
CA SER A 266 1.20 17.21 7.08
C SER A 266 2.18 18.37 6.99
N ALA A 267 2.22 19.25 7.99
CA ALA A 267 3.20 20.33 8.09
C ALA A 267 4.62 19.76 8.19
N PHE A 268 4.85 18.74 9.02
CA PHE A 268 6.12 18.03 9.09
C PHE A 268 6.56 17.49 7.73
N ILE A 269 5.69 16.74 7.04
CA ILE A 269 5.98 16.15 5.73
C ILE A 269 6.22 17.22 4.67
N LYS A 270 5.42 18.30 4.66
CA LYS A 270 5.61 19.45 3.76
C LYS A 270 6.91 20.19 4.03
N SER A 271 7.33 20.33 5.29
CA SER A 271 8.61 20.93 5.65
C SER A 271 9.79 20.08 5.18
N VAL A 272 9.73 18.76 5.39
CA VAL A 272 10.76 17.83 4.90
C VAL A 272 10.82 17.83 3.37
N ARG A 273 9.67 17.78 2.68
CA ARG A 273 9.56 17.90 1.22
C ARG A 273 10.11 19.23 0.71
N GLY A 274 9.78 20.32 1.39
CA GLY A 274 10.28 21.67 1.13
C GLY A 274 11.75 21.87 1.47
N SER A 275 12.43 20.84 1.99
CA SER A 275 13.84 20.87 2.40
C SER A 275 14.16 21.92 3.46
N ASP A 276 13.23 22.14 4.39
CA ASP A 276 13.39 23.01 5.55
C ASP A 276 13.66 22.16 6.81
N PRO A 277 14.94 21.97 7.20
CA PRO A 277 15.30 21.14 8.35
C PRO A 277 14.87 21.76 9.68
N ASP A 278 14.84 23.08 9.80
CA ASP A 278 14.46 23.78 11.02
C ASP A 278 12.96 23.60 11.30
N ALA A 279 12.12 23.81 10.28
CA ALA A 279 10.69 23.55 10.39
C ALA A 279 10.40 22.06 10.61
N ALA A 280 11.12 21.16 9.93
CA ALA A 280 10.97 19.71 10.15
C ALA A 280 11.24 19.32 11.61
N LEU A 281 12.32 19.83 12.22
CA LEU A 281 12.62 19.59 13.64
C LEU A 281 11.55 20.17 14.56
N TYR A 282 11.05 21.38 14.27
CA TYR A 282 10.00 22.00 15.07
C TYR A 282 8.71 21.17 15.09
N TRP A 283 8.22 20.75 13.92
CA TRP A 283 7.01 19.94 13.82
C TRP A 283 7.22 18.54 14.42
N LEU A 284 8.41 17.94 14.24
CA LEU A 284 8.77 16.67 14.88
C LEU A 284 8.75 16.78 16.40
N ALA A 285 9.42 17.78 16.98
CA ALA A 285 9.46 18.00 18.42
C ALA A 285 8.06 18.26 18.99
N LYS A 286 7.24 18.99 18.23
CA LYS A 286 5.83 19.22 18.56
C LYS A 286 5.03 17.92 18.60
N MET A 287 5.17 17.04 17.61
CA MET A 287 4.53 15.71 17.60
C MET A 287 5.01 14.84 18.76
N VAL A 288 6.31 14.78 19.02
CA VAL A 288 6.87 13.98 20.13
C VAL A 288 6.37 14.48 21.49
N ARG A 289 6.37 15.80 21.71
CA ARG A 289 5.81 16.40 22.93
C ARG A 289 4.30 16.18 23.03
N ALA A 290 3.64 16.20 21.89
CA ALA A 290 2.24 15.83 21.74
C ALA A 290 2.06 14.30 21.69
N GLY A 291 2.95 13.49 22.26
CA GLY A 291 2.73 12.06 22.49
C GLY A 291 2.43 11.19 21.27
N GLU A 292 2.81 11.66 20.10
CA GLU A 292 2.58 10.96 18.83
C GLU A 292 3.33 9.62 18.80
N ASP A 293 2.72 8.59 18.21
CA ASP A 293 3.35 7.27 18.09
C ASP A 293 4.62 7.37 17.21
N PRO A 294 5.83 7.08 17.73
CA PRO A 294 7.06 7.13 16.94
C PRO A 294 7.02 6.21 15.73
N ALA A 295 6.36 5.06 15.84
CA ALA A 295 6.20 4.15 14.71
C ALA A 295 5.36 4.78 13.60
N PHE A 296 4.38 5.64 13.94
CA PHE A 296 3.64 6.43 12.95
C PHE A 296 4.55 7.46 12.26
N ILE A 297 5.38 8.19 13.01
CA ILE A 297 6.30 9.18 12.44
C ILE A 297 7.31 8.49 11.50
N PHE A 298 7.92 7.37 11.91
CA PHE A 298 8.83 6.59 11.06
C PHE A 298 8.14 6.06 9.81
N ARG A 299 6.92 5.52 9.89
CA ARG A 299 6.16 5.09 8.71
C ARG A 299 6.00 6.23 7.69
N ARG A 300 5.70 7.44 8.15
CA ARG A 300 5.56 8.62 7.28
C ARG A 300 6.90 9.03 6.65
N MET A 301 8.01 8.94 7.40
CA MET A 301 9.35 9.18 6.87
C MET A 301 9.79 8.12 5.85
N ILE A 302 9.43 6.85 6.03
CA ILE A 302 9.72 5.76 5.07
C ILE A 302 9.00 6.00 3.74
N ILE A 303 7.72 6.40 3.80
CA ILE A 303 6.95 6.78 2.60
C ILE A 303 7.62 7.96 1.92
N LEU A 304 7.94 9.02 2.66
CA LEU A 304 8.62 10.22 2.14
C LEU A 304 9.96 9.88 1.47
N ALA A 305 10.75 8.98 2.06
CA ALA A 305 12.01 8.53 1.49
C ALA A 305 11.83 7.91 0.09
N SER A 306 10.67 7.30 -0.19
CA SER A 306 10.36 6.69 -1.49
C SER A 306 9.60 7.64 -2.43
N GLU A 307 8.76 8.53 -1.90
CA GLU A 307 7.88 9.43 -2.64
C GLU A 307 8.56 10.75 -3.02
N ASP A 308 9.26 11.39 -2.08
CA ASP A 308 9.78 12.76 -2.22
C ASP A 308 11.30 12.82 -2.38
N VAL A 309 12.02 11.79 -1.91
CA VAL A 309 13.46 11.62 -2.13
C VAL A 309 13.71 10.64 -3.28
N GLY A 310 13.03 9.49 -3.24
CA GLY A 310 12.98 8.54 -4.35
C GLY A 310 14.37 8.11 -4.83
N LEU A 311 14.58 8.13 -6.14
CA LEU A 311 15.86 7.78 -6.73
C LEU A 311 16.88 8.92 -6.72
N ALA A 312 16.54 10.13 -6.27
CA ALA A 312 17.57 11.18 -6.12
C ALA A 312 18.58 10.80 -5.03
N ASP A 313 18.14 10.10 -3.98
CA ASP A 313 19.02 9.40 -3.05
C ASP A 313 18.44 8.04 -2.66
N PRO A 314 18.85 6.95 -3.34
CA PRO A 314 18.36 5.61 -3.07
C PRO A 314 18.68 5.10 -1.66
N ASN A 315 19.65 5.70 -0.97
CA ASN A 315 20.02 5.29 0.38
C ASN A 315 19.10 5.85 1.46
N ALA A 316 18.25 6.83 1.15
CA ALA A 316 17.38 7.49 2.12
C ALA A 316 16.47 6.50 2.85
N ILE A 317 15.89 5.52 2.14
CA ILE A 317 15.05 4.50 2.75
C ILE A 317 15.83 3.66 3.79
N ASN A 318 17.08 3.31 3.50
CA ASN A 318 17.92 2.53 4.41
C ASN A 318 18.27 3.33 5.67
N VAL A 319 18.55 4.62 5.53
CA VAL A 319 18.83 5.50 6.66
C VAL A 319 17.62 5.57 7.59
N VAL A 320 16.42 5.77 7.04
CA VAL A 320 15.19 5.86 7.84
C VAL A 320 14.87 4.53 8.51
N ILE A 321 14.97 3.40 7.79
CA ILE A 321 14.75 2.06 8.37
C ILE A 321 15.76 1.80 9.50
N SER A 322 17.04 2.12 9.29
CA SER A 322 18.07 1.93 10.31
C SER A 322 17.79 2.79 11.55
N CYS A 323 17.31 4.02 11.37
CA CYS A 323 16.90 4.88 12.47
C CYS A 323 15.65 4.33 13.20
N ALA A 324 14.68 3.78 12.47
CA ALA A 324 13.50 3.15 13.05
C ALA A 324 13.88 1.89 13.87
N GLU A 325 14.74 1.02 13.34
CA GLU A 325 15.25 -0.14 14.07
C GLU A 325 16.08 0.27 15.31
N ALA A 326 16.89 1.32 15.18
CA ALA A 326 17.63 1.87 16.31
C ALA A 326 16.65 2.39 17.38
N PHE A 327 15.58 3.08 16.97
CA PHE A 327 14.54 3.53 17.88
C PHE A 327 13.87 2.36 18.60
N ASP A 328 13.49 1.29 17.90
CA ASP A 328 12.83 0.12 18.49
C ASP A 328 13.70 -0.57 19.55
N ARG A 329 15.03 -0.49 19.42
CA ARG A 329 15.99 -1.05 20.38
C ARG A 329 16.25 -0.13 21.58
N ILE A 330 16.16 1.19 21.40
CA ILE A 330 16.54 2.20 22.39
C ILE A 330 15.32 2.69 23.19
N GLY A 331 14.22 3.00 22.50
CA GLY A 331 13.04 3.65 23.09
C GLY A 331 13.29 5.10 23.51
N PHE A 332 12.30 5.73 24.14
CA PHE A 332 12.49 7.08 24.72
C PHE A 332 13.21 7.04 26.06
N PRO A 333 13.96 8.10 26.43
CA PRO A 333 14.13 9.39 25.71
C PRO A 333 15.23 9.41 24.64
N GLU A 334 16.19 8.49 24.63
CA GLU A 334 17.33 8.49 23.70
C GLU A 334 16.91 8.24 22.24
N GLY A 335 15.74 7.65 22.01
CA GLY A 335 15.10 7.51 20.69
C GLY A 335 14.80 8.85 19.99
N ASN A 336 14.87 9.98 20.71
CA ASN A 336 14.81 11.30 20.08
C ASN A 336 15.94 11.53 19.07
N PHE A 337 17.13 10.94 19.29
CA PHE A 337 18.27 11.08 18.39
C PHE A 337 18.04 10.42 17.02
N PRO A 338 17.66 9.12 16.92
CA PRO A 338 17.36 8.52 15.62
C PRO A 338 16.16 9.17 14.92
N LEU A 339 15.15 9.65 15.66
CA LEU A 339 14.03 10.42 15.08
C LEU A 339 14.53 11.70 14.40
N ALA A 340 15.32 12.50 15.11
CA ALA A 340 15.87 13.74 14.58
C ALA A 340 16.83 13.49 13.41
N GLN A 341 17.66 12.44 13.50
CA GLN A 341 18.60 12.06 12.44
C GLN A 341 17.87 11.69 11.15
N ALA A 342 16.80 10.89 11.22
CA ALA A 342 16.01 10.52 10.05
C ALA A 342 15.36 11.76 9.41
N ALA A 343 14.76 12.64 10.21
CA ALA A 343 14.11 13.85 9.72
C ALA A 343 15.11 14.81 9.06
N LEU A 344 16.26 15.04 9.68
CA LEU A 344 17.31 15.91 9.13
C LEU A 344 17.91 15.35 7.84
N TYR A 345 18.14 14.04 7.79
CA TYR A 345 18.63 13.38 6.59
C TYR A 345 17.65 13.61 5.42
N LEU A 346 16.36 13.32 5.64
CA LEU A 346 15.35 13.49 4.59
C LEU A 346 15.15 14.95 4.19
N ALA A 347 15.18 15.88 5.15
CA ALA A 347 15.02 17.30 4.86
C ALA A 347 16.19 17.83 4.01
N THR A 348 17.41 17.34 4.23
CA THR A 348 18.62 17.77 3.50
C THR A 348 18.93 16.92 2.26
N ALA A 349 18.26 15.80 2.06
CA ALA A 349 18.42 14.94 0.88
C ALA A 349 17.93 15.62 -0.41
N PRO A 350 18.54 15.31 -1.57
CA PRO A 350 18.01 15.76 -2.86
C PRO A 350 16.60 15.20 -3.08
N LYS A 351 15.72 15.98 -3.68
CA LYS A 351 14.31 15.62 -3.87
C LYS A 351 14.04 15.12 -5.28
N SER A 352 13.27 14.04 -5.37
CA SER A 352 12.71 13.54 -6.62
C SER A 352 11.46 12.73 -6.34
N ASN A 353 10.42 13.02 -7.12
CA ASN A 353 9.13 12.33 -7.09
C ASN A 353 8.89 11.44 -8.30
N THR A 354 9.94 11.10 -9.05
CA THR A 354 9.84 10.29 -10.27
C THR A 354 9.29 8.89 -10.03
N THR A 355 9.37 8.37 -8.81
CA THR A 355 8.75 7.09 -8.41
C THR A 355 7.23 7.11 -8.55
N LEU A 356 6.60 8.30 -8.55
CA LEU A 356 5.17 8.45 -8.83
C LEU A 356 4.78 7.98 -10.23
N SER A 357 5.73 7.84 -11.17
CA SER A 357 5.47 7.30 -12.51
C SER A 357 4.84 5.90 -12.51
N PHE A 358 4.96 5.17 -11.40
CA PHE A 358 4.25 3.91 -11.22
C PHE A 358 2.73 4.08 -11.22
N PHE A 359 2.22 5.16 -10.62
CA PHE A 359 0.78 5.45 -10.61
C PHE A 359 0.26 5.85 -11.99
N ASP A 360 1.07 6.52 -12.81
CA ASP A 360 0.75 6.79 -14.22
C ASP A 360 0.62 5.48 -15.01
N ALA A 361 1.51 4.51 -14.76
CA ALA A 361 1.42 3.18 -15.36
C ALA A 361 0.16 2.42 -14.89
N LEU A 362 -0.21 2.51 -13.61
CA LEU A 362 -1.45 1.92 -13.10
C LEU A 362 -2.68 2.51 -13.79
N ALA A 363 -2.75 3.84 -13.88
CA ALA A 363 -3.85 4.53 -14.55
C ALA A 363 -3.95 4.16 -16.03
N GLU A 364 -2.84 3.80 -16.68
CA GLU A 364 -2.85 3.38 -18.07
C GLU A 364 -3.34 1.95 -18.26
N ILE A 365 -2.98 1.03 -17.35
CA ILE A 365 -3.49 -0.35 -17.35
C ILE A 365 -5.01 -0.39 -17.15
N GLU A 366 -5.56 0.55 -16.38
CA GLU A 366 -7.03 0.66 -16.22
C GLU A 366 -7.76 1.09 -17.50
N LYS A 367 -7.06 1.73 -18.46
CA LYS A 367 -7.63 2.17 -19.74
C LYS A 367 -7.46 1.14 -20.84
N GLU A 368 -6.29 0.51 -20.90
CA GLU A 368 -5.92 -0.44 -21.96
C GLU A 368 -5.47 -1.77 -21.34
N ASP A 369 -6.31 -2.81 -21.49
CA ASP A 369 -5.96 -4.19 -21.14
C ASP A 369 -5.14 -4.81 -22.30
N ALA A 370 -3.85 -4.44 -22.35
CA ALA A 370 -2.94 -4.88 -23.40
C ALA A 370 -2.25 -6.21 -23.03
N GLU A 371 -2.27 -7.18 -23.95
CA GLU A 371 -1.55 -8.44 -23.74
C GLU A 371 -0.03 -8.27 -23.74
N VAL A 372 0.64 -9.16 -23.00
CA VAL A 372 2.11 -9.27 -23.01
C VAL A 372 2.60 -9.64 -24.42
N PRO A 373 3.60 -8.94 -24.99
CA PRO A 373 4.19 -9.32 -26.28
C PRO A 373 4.68 -10.78 -26.33
N LYS A 374 4.49 -11.48 -27.46
CA LYS A 374 4.84 -12.90 -27.63
C LYS A 374 6.29 -13.21 -27.27
N HIS A 375 7.24 -12.37 -27.69
CA HIS A 375 8.67 -12.54 -27.40
C HIS A 375 9.02 -12.37 -25.92
N LEU A 376 8.12 -11.83 -25.09
CA LEU A 376 8.28 -11.73 -23.63
C LEU A 376 7.46 -12.76 -22.85
N LYS A 377 6.58 -13.52 -23.52
CA LYS A 377 5.83 -14.62 -22.90
C LYS A 377 6.77 -15.76 -22.52
N ASP A 378 6.40 -16.53 -21.48
CA ASP A 378 7.19 -17.67 -21.00
C ASP A 378 7.22 -18.80 -22.03
N GLY A 379 8.35 -18.96 -22.72
CA GLY A 379 8.56 -20.02 -23.71
C GLY A 379 8.58 -21.44 -23.14
N ASN A 380 8.87 -21.62 -21.84
CA ASN A 380 8.79 -22.95 -21.21
C ASN A 380 7.34 -23.44 -21.04
N ARG A 381 6.37 -22.53 -21.13
CA ARG A 381 4.93 -22.84 -21.05
C ARG A 381 4.27 -22.97 -22.42
N ASP A 382 5.03 -22.93 -23.51
CA ASP A 382 4.51 -23.06 -24.87
C ASP A 382 4.18 -24.51 -25.23
N LYS A 383 3.17 -25.07 -24.57
CA LYS A 383 2.73 -26.45 -24.80
C LYS A 383 2.00 -26.63 -26.14
N GLU A 384 1.50 -25.54 -26.71
CA GLU A 384 0.62 -25.54 -27.88
C GLU A 384 1.30 -24.99 -29.16
N GLY A 385 2.54 -24.47 -29.06
CA GLY A 385 3.35 -24.05 -30.20
C GLY A 385 2.94 -22.68 -30.77
N PHE A 386 2.55 -21.75 -29.89
CA PHE A 386 2.13 -20.39 -30.27
C PHE A 386 3.30 -19.41 -30.43
N GLY A 387 4.54 -19.87 -30.27
CA GLY A 387 5.74 -19.06 -30.42
C GLY A 387 5.99 -18.16 -29.21
N HIS A 388 5.67 -18.62 -28.00
CA HIS A 388 5.96 -17.86 -26.79
C HIS A 388 7.46 -17.79 -26.54
N GLY A 389 7.99 -16.60 -26.28
CA GLY A 389 9.42 -16.36 -26.10
C GLY A 389 10.22 -16.43 -27.41
N GLU A 390 9.58 -16.70 -28.55
CA GLU A 390 10.24 -16.63 -29.86
C GLU A 390 10.57 -15.16 -30.20
N GLY A 391 11.77 -14.93 -30.72
CA GLY A 391 12.27 -13.58 -31.00
C GLY A 391 12.80 -12.81 -29.77
N TYR A 392 12.81 -13.41 -28.57
CA TYR A 392 13.37 -12.75 -27.40
C TYR A 392 14.86 -12.43 -27.57
N VAL A 393 15.20 -11.16 -27.38
CA VAL A 393 16.58 -10.70 -27.43
C VAL A 393 17.16 -10.70 -26.01
N TYR A 394 17.95 -11.72 -25.67
CA TYR A 394 18.51 -11.87 -24.33
C TYR A 394 19.63 -10.85 -24.06
N PRO A 395 19.45 -9.85 -23.16
CA PRO A 395 20.38 -8.73 -23.03
C PRO A 395 21.82 -9.14 -22.65
N HIS A 396 22.01 -10.17 -21.83
CA HIS A 396 23.36 -10.59 -21.42
C HIS A 396 24.20 -11.22 -22.53
N ALA A 397 23.58 -11.60 -23.66
CA ALA A 397 24.31 -12.06 -24.85
C ALA A 397 24.97 -10.90 -25.62
N TYR A 398 24.68 -9.65 -25.25
CA TYR A 398 25.18 -8.44 -25.89
C TYR A 398 26.28 -7.78 -25.05
N ARG A 399 27.23 -7.09 -25.72
CA ARG A 399 28.46 -6.55 -25.10
C ARG A 399 28.22 -5.59 -23.93
N GLU A 400 27.07 -4.91 -23.89
CA GLU A 400 26.70 -3.96 -22.82
C GLU A 400 25.66 -4.53 -21.86
N HIS A 401 25.41 -5.84 -21.94
CA HIS A 401 24.30 -6.50 -21.24
C HIS A 401 22.95 -5.82 -21.49
N TRP A 402 22.80 -5.21 -22.67
CA TRP A 402 21.64 -4.43 -23.08
C TRP A 402 21.33 -4.67 -24.56
N ALA A 403 20.04 -4.71 -24.89
CA ALA A 403 19.55 -4.82 -26.25
C ALA A 403 18.37 -3.87 -26.48
N ALA A 404 18.41 -3.17 -27.61
CA ALA A 404 17.30 -2.38 -28.11
C ALA A 404 16.20 -3.33 -28.61
N GLN A 405 15.13 -3.47 -27.83
CA GLN A 405 13.91 -4.18 -28.22
C GLN A 405 12.70 -3.50 -27.59
N GLN A 406 11.53 -3.69 -28.18
CA GLN A 406 10.27 -3.21 -27.62
C GLN A 406 9.88 -4.08 -26.40
N TYR A 407 9.77 -3.47 -25.22
CA TYR A 407 9.33 -4.17 -24.00
C TYR A 407 7.86 -3.92 -23.65
N LEU A 408 7.33 -2.74 -23.93
CA LEU A 408 5.92 -2.43 -23.72
C LEU A 408 5.05 -3.10 -24.81
N PRO A 409 3.76 -3.38 -24.56
CA PRO A 409 2.82 -3.78 -25.59
C PRO A 409 2.79 -2.80 -26.77
N SER A 410 2.39 -3.27 -27.95
CA SER A 410 2.28 -2.44 -29.15
C SER A 410 1.33 -1.25 -28.98
N ALA A 411 0.24 -1.43 -28.21
CA ALA A 411 -0.70 -0.37 -27.85
C ALA A 411 -0.07 0.76 -27.02
N LEU A 412 0.94 0.44 -26.20
CA LEU A 412 1.66 1.38 -25.34
C LEU A 412 3.02 1.81 -25.95
N ARG A 413 3.23 1.58 -27.24
CA ARG A 413 4.48 1.92 -27.91
C ARG A 413 4.73 3.43 -27.85
N GLY A 414 5.96 3.81 -27.53
CA GLY A 414 6.37 5.21 -27.41
C GLY A 414 5.99 5.87 -26.08
N LYS A 415 5.10 5.28 -25.27
CA LYS A 415 4.76 5.83 -23.94
C LYS A 415 5.97 5.80 -23.02
N THR A 416 6.17 6.92 -22.33
CA THR A 416 7.20 7.09 -21.31
C THR A 416 6.55 7.28 -19.94
N PHE A 417 6.91 6.44 -18.97
CA PHE A 417 6.47 6.60 -17.59
C PHE A 417 7.56 7.27 -16.74
N TYR A 418 8.76 6.70 -16.75
CA TYR A 418 9.86 7.17 -15.91
C TYR A 418 10.70 8.22 -16.63
N ASN A 419 10.74 9.45 -16.13
CA ASN A 419 11.66 10.49 -16.59
C ASN A 419 12.62 10.87 -15.46
N PRO A 420 13.91 10.45 -15.50
CA PRO A 420 14.85 10.75 -14.43
C PRO A 420 15.01 12.26 -14.21
N SER A 421 15.03 12.69 -12.96
CA SER A 421 15.35 14.08 -12.62
C SER A 421 16.84 14.38 -12.85
N GLU A 422 17.21 15.65 -12.78
CA GLU A 422 18.59 16.12 -12.91
C GLU A 422 19.36 16.07 -11.58
N VAL A 423 18.70 15.68 -10.48
CA VAL A 423 19.22 15.84 -9.12
C VAL A 423 19.70 14.50 -8.56
N GLY A 424 20.81 14.52 -7.81
CA GLY A 424 21.28 13.38 -7.04
C GLY A 424 21.74 12.19 -7.89
N TYR A 425 21.31 10.99 -7.53
CA TYR A 425 21.61 9.77 -8.30
C TYR A 425 20.91 9.73 -9.66
N GLU A 426 19.69 10.28 -9.78
CA GLU A 426 18.99 10.34 -11.07
C GLU A 426 19.75 11.16 -12.10
N GLY A 427 20.30 12.31 -11.70
CA GLY A 427 21.13 13.13 -12.60
C GLY A 427 22.31 12.36 -13.18
N ARG A 428 22.86 11.38 -12.45
CA ARG A 428 23.97 10.53 -12.92
C ARG A 428 23.54 9.48 -13.94
N ILE A 429 22.32 8.97 -13.85
CA ILE A 429 21.80 7.91 -14.75
C ILE A 429 20.96 8.47 -15.90
N ARG A 430 20.56 9.75 -15.83
CA ARG A 430 19.64 10.39 -16.78
C ARG A 430 20.09 10.23 -18.22
N ASP A 431 21.32 10.61 -18.53
CA ASP A 431 21.84 10.58 -19.91
C ASP A 431 21.90 9.15 -20.46
N GLU A 432 22.24 8.17 -19.61
CA GLU A 432 22.26 6.76 -20.00
C GLU A 432 20.85 6.24 -20.29
N VAL A 433 19.88 6.55 -19.43
CA VAL A 433 18.47 6.16 -19.60
C VAL A 433 17.89 6.77 -20.87
N LEU A 434 18.12 8.07 -21.11
CA LEU A 434 17.63 8.77 -22.30
C LEU A 434 18.30 8.23 -23.58
N ARG A 435 19.62 8.03 -23.58
CA ARG A 435 20.35 7.44 -24.73
C ARG A 435 19.84 6.04 -25.08
N LYS A 436 19.63 5.18 -24.08
CA LYS A 436 19.06 3.84 -24.30
C LYS A 436 17.64 3.89 -24.87
N ARG A 437 16.83 4.86 -24.43
CA ARG A 437 15.47 5.08 -24.95
C ARG A 437 15.48 5.56 -26.39
N GLU A 438 16.33 6.53 -26.73
CA GLU A 438 16.51 7.01 -28.11
C GLU A 438 16.88 5.85 -29.05
N LEU A 439 17.82 5.00 -28.62
CA LEU A 439 18.24 3.82 -29.39
C LEU A 439 17.12 2.80 -29.55
N GLN A 440 16.32 2.55 -28.51
CA GLN A 440 15.13 1.70 -28.61
C GLN A 440 14.14 2.26 -29.64
N ALA A 441 13.83 3.55 -29.56
CA ALA A 441 12.91 4.20 -30.48
C ALA A 441 13.38 4.12 -31.94
N ALA A 442 14.68 4.36 -32.19
CA ALA A 442 15.27 4.27 -33.52
C ALA A 442 15.20 2.85 -34.11
N VAL A 443 15.49 1.82 -33.31
CA VAL A 443 15.38 0.42 -33.76
C VAL A 443 13.93 0.05 -34.08
N ILE A 444 12.98 0.45 -33.22
CA ILE A 444 11.55 0.20 -33.44
C ILE A 444 11.06 0.85 -34.74
N LEU A 445 11.51 2.07 -35.04
CA LEU A 445 11.15 2.79 -36.27
C LEU A 445 11.69 2.08 -37.53
N GLN A 446 12.95 1.63 -37.51
CA GLN A 446 13.54 0.89 -38.62
C GLN A 446 12.83 -0.45 -38.89
N ASP A 447 12.39 -1.16 -37.84
CA ASP A 447 11.67 -2.43 -37.98
C ASP A 447 10.27 -2.24 -38.61
N LEU A 448 9.68 -1.04 -38.47
CA LEU A 448 8.43 -0.67 -39.11
C LEU A 448 8.62 -0.33 -40.59
N GLU A 449 9.63 0.47 -40.93
CA GLU A 449 9.94 0.85 -42.31
C GLU A 449 10.30 -0.36 -43.20
N ARG A 450 10.88 -1.41 -42.60
CA ARG A 450 11.24 -2.65 -43.29
C ARG A 450 10.07 -3.62 -43.49
N GLY A 451 8.87 -3.30 -43.01
CA GLY A 451 7.70 -4.19 -43.08
C GLY A 451 7.86 -5.47 -42.24
N THR A 452 8.91 -5.57 -41.43
CA THR A 452 9.19 -6.74 -40.58
C THR A 452 8.22 -6.89 -39.42
N ALA A 453 7.54 -5.79 -39.03
CA ALA A 453 6.51 -5.78 -38.01
C ALA A 453 5.23 -6.56 -38.39
N GLU A 454 4.99 -6.84 -39.68
CA GLU A 454 3.81 -7.60 -40.15
C GLU A 454 4.10 -9.06 -40.51
N SER A 455 5.34 -9.55 -40.38
CA SER A 455 5.67 -10.96 -40.63
C SER A 455 5.38 -11.87 -39.41
N GLU A 456 4.22 -11.69 -38.76
CA GLU A 456 3.76 -12.56 -37.65
C GLU A 456 3.28 -13.95 -38.10
N GLY A 457 3.51 -14.32 -39.35
CA GLY A 457 3.30 -15.69 -39.79
C GLY A 457 3.93 -15.89 -41.15
N LEU A 458 4.94 -16.75 -41.22
CA LEU A 458 5.10 -17.77 -42.26
C LEU A 458 6.43 -18.51 -42.04
N SER A 459 6.31 -19.70 -41.44
CA SER A 459 7.07 -20.93 -41.69
C SER A 459 8.56 -20.77 -42.02
N TRP A 460 9.48 -21.26 -41.18
CA TRP A 460 10.76 -21.76 -41.70
C TRP A 460 11.43 -22.87 -40.88
N SER A 461 11.96 -23.85 -41.63
CA SER A 461 12.56 -25.11 -41.16
C SER A 461 13.93 -24.94 -40.47
N ALA A 462 14.38 -26.02 -39.82
CA ALA A 462 15.53 -26.17 -38.91
C ALA A 462 16.93 -25.73 -39.41
N ALA A 463 17.07 -25.13 -40.59
CA ALA A 463 18.35 -24.66 -41.15
C ALA A 463 18.78 -23.25 -40.67
N SER A 464 18.02 -22.58 -39.80
CA SER A 464 18.22 -21.16 -39.43
C SER A 464 19.13 -20.87 -38.23
N LYS A 465 19.46 -21.85 -37.38
CA LYS A 465 20.19 -21.63 -36.11
C LYS A 465 21.58 -20.99 -36.28
N GLY A 466 22.26 -21.23 -37.40
CA GLY A 466 23.56 -20.60 -37.70
C GLY A 466 23.45 -19.15 -38.21
N ARG A 467 22.33 -18.80 -38.86
CA ARG A 467 22.05 -17.44 -39.35
C ARG A 467 21.60 -16.51 -38.24
N GLU A 468 20.82 -16.98 -37.26
CA GLU A 468 20.43 -16.20 -36.08
C GLU A 468 21.63 -15.70 -35.27
N GLY A 469 22.65 -16.54 -35.06
CA GLY A 469 23.87 -16.12 -34.36
C GLY A 469 24.74 -15.11 -35.13
N TRP A 470 24.55 -15.00 -36.45
CA TRP A 470 25.22 -14.01 -37.29
C TRP A 470 24.42 -12.69 -37.34
N PHE A 471 23.08 -12.77 -37.42
CA PHE A 471 22.17 -11.63 -37.32
C PHE A 471 22.18 -10.96 -35.95
N LYS A 472 22.20 -11.72 -34.84
CA LYS A 472 22.32 -11.19 -33.47
C LYS A 472 23.63 -10.43 -33.23
N ARG A 473 24.72 -10.81 -33.93
CA ARG A 473 25.99 -10.08 -33.93
C ARG A 473 25.92 -8.80 -34.77
N LEU A 474 25.23 -8.83 -35.91
CA LEU A 474 25.00 -7.66 -36.75
C LEU A 474 24.14 -6.59 -36.08
N GLU A 475 23.09 -6.95 -35.34
CA GLU A 475 22.29 -5.98 -34.58
C GLU A 475 23.11 -5.28 -33.49
N SER A 476 23.92 -6.05 -32.75
CA SER A 476 24.87 -5.48 -31.76
C SER A 476 25.94 -4.59 -32.41
N SER A 477 26.35 -4.93 -33.64
CA SER A 477 27.26 -4.11 -34.43
C SER A 477 26.56 -2.85 -34.93
N ARG A 478 25.27 -2.91 -35.25
CA ARG A 478 24.54 -1.84 -35.93
C ARG A 478 24.18 -0.69 -35.00
N SER A 479 23.64 -0.95 -33.81
CA SER A 479 23.42 0.11 -32.81
C SER A 479 24.74 0.78 -32.42
N ARG A 480 25.81 -0.01 -32.35
CA ARG A 480 27.17 0.49 -32.10
C ARG A 480 27.70 1.34 -33.26
N THR A 481 27.60 0.86 -34.50
CA THR A 481 28.01 1.61 -35.69
C THR A 481 27.26 2.92 -35.80
N LEU A 482 25.94 2.94 -35.53
CA LEU A 482 25.16 4.19 -35.53
C LEU A 482 25.63 5.18 -34.46
N LEU A 483 26.02 4.70 -33.27
CA LEU A 483 26.59 5.54 -32.22
C LEU A 483 28.00 6.01 -32.55
N GLU A 484 28.86 5.13 -33.07
CA GLU A 484 30.23 5.46 -33.48
C GLU A 484 30.22 6.47 -34.64
N ASP A 485 29.34 6.29 -35.63
CA ASP A 485 29.16 7.19 -36.77
C ASP A 485 28.65 8.56 -36.30
N ARG A 486 27.66 8.60 -35.40
CA ARG A 486 27.18 9.84 -34.78
C ARG A 486 28.31 10.53 -34.00
N ASP A 487 28.96 9.81 -33.10
CA ASP A 487 29.97 10.37 -32.20
C ASP A 487 31.17 10.89 -32.99
N LEU A 488 31.59 10.18 -34.06
CA LEU A 488 32.62 10.62 -35.01
C LEU A 488 32.19 11.87 -35.79
N LEU A 489 30.98 11.87 -36.34
CA LEU A 489 30.45 13.00 -37.12
C LEU A 489 30.43 14.27 -36.27
N PHE A 490 29.97 14.17 -35.03
CA PHE A 490 29.93 15.32 -34.12
C PHE A 490 31.27 15.61 -33.43
N SER A 491 32.25 14.69 -33.37
CA SER A 491 33.60 15.03 -32.88
C SER A 491 34.38 15.89 -33.88
N GLU A 492 34.15 15.67 -35.17
CA GLU A 492 34.78 16.41 -36.27
C GLU A 492 34.04 17.72 -36.61
N LEU A 493 32.81 17.90 -36.10
CA LEU A 493 32.02 19.13 -36.26
C LEU A 493 32.11 20.00 -35.00
N PRO A 494 32.78 21.17 -35.04
CA PRO A 494 32.87 22.10 -33.92
C PRO A 494 31.56 22.90 -33.74
N VAL A 495 30.51 22.21 -33.28
CA VAL A 495 29.20 22.80 -33.02
C VAL A 495 29.24 23.70 -31.78
N GLN A 496 28.81 24.95 -31.94
CA GLN A 496 28.58 25.92 -30.88
C GLN A 496 27.13 25.90 -30.39
N ARG A 497 26.88 26.37 -29.16
CA ARG A 497 25.54 26.33 -28.55
C ARG A 497 24.46 27.09 -29.34
N HIS A 498 24.84 28.07 -30.15
CA HIS A 498 23.94 28.93 -30.94
C HIS A 498 23.86 28.54 -32.42
N ASP A 499 24.48 27.44 -32.83
CA ASP A 499 24.51 27.01 -34.22
C ASP A 499 23.14 26.53 -34.73
N ARG A 500 22.90 26.70 -36.03
CA ARG A 500 21.69 26.22 -36.71
C ARG A 500 22.04 25.00 -37.54
N LEU A 501 21.51 23.84 -37.14
CA LEU A 501 21.83 22.53 -37.71
C LEU A 501 20.62 21.96 -38.44
N LEU A 502 20.85 21.46 -39.65
CA LEU A 502 19.84 20.76 -40.46
C LEU A 502 20.25 19.30 -40.65
N VAL A 503 19.38 18.37 -40.26
CA VAL A 503 19.55 16.94 -40.45
C VAL A 503 18.67 16.48 -41.61
N CYS A 504 19.27 16.20 -42.77
CA CYS A 504 18.53 15.92 -44.01
C CYS A 504 17.85 14.54 -44.08
N ASN A 505 18.20 13.62 -43.18
CA ASN A 505 17.59 12.29 -43.08
C ASN A 505 17.29 11.98 -41.61
N ALA A 506 16.34 12.72 -41.06
CA ALA A 506 16.05 12.77 -39.63
C ALA A 506 15.12 11.66 -39.16
N ASP A 507 14.69 10.73 -40.01
CA ASP A 507 13.68 9.70 -39.73
C ASP A 507 13.98 8.87 -38.47
N GLU A 508 15.26 8.58 -38.21
CA GLU A 508 15.71 7.83 -37.03
C GLU A 508 15.85 8.67 -35.76
N GLY A 509 15.82 10.01 -35.88
CA GLY A 509 15.99 10.98 -34.79
C GLY A 509 17.40 11.06 -34.18
N LEU A 510 18.24 10.04 -34.34
CA LEU A 510 19.53 9.91 -33.64
C LEU A 510 20.47 11.13 -33.80
N LEU A 511 20.64 11.62 -35.03
CA LEU A 511 21.47 12.81 -35.32
C LEU A 511 20.76 14.12 -34.92
N LEU A 512 19.43 14.13 -35.00
CA LEU A 512 18.61 15.29 -34.67
C LEU A 512 18.66 15.60 -33.16
N TRP A 513 18.58 14.58 -32.32
CA TRP A 513 18.66 14.74 -30.86
C TRP A 513 20.05 15.17 -30.40
N GLU A 514 21.11 14.64 -31.04
CA GLU A 514 22.48 15.06 -30.75
C GLU A 514 22.73 16.51 -31.20
N ALA A 515 22.19 16.92 -32.36
CA ALA A 515 22.24 18.31 -32.82
C ALA A 515 21.58 19.27 -31.82
N LEU A 516 20.40 18.91 -31.30
CA LEU A 516 19.70 19.68 -30.28
C LEU A 516 20.48 19.78 -28.97
N ARG A 517 21.10 18.67 -28.52
CA ARG A 517 21.94 18.66 -27.29
C ARG A 517 23.18 19.55 -27.41
N ARG A 518 23.78 19.65 -28.60
CA ARG A 518 25.00 20.46 -28.82
C ARG A 518 24.72 21.93 -29.13
N ALA A 519 23.59 22.23 -29.75
CA ALA A 519 23.15 23.59 -30.08
C ALA A 519 21.81 23.98 -29.41
N PRO A 520 21.73 23.98 -28.06
CA PRO A 520 20.47 24.20 -27.36
C PRO A 520 19.95 25.65 -27.45
N GLU A 521 20.82 26.63 -27.72
CA GLU A 521 20.47 28.05 -27.90
C GLU A 521 20.28 28.42 -29.38
N GLY A 522 20.47 27.44 -30.28
CA GLY A 522 20.44 27.59 -31.72
C GLY A 522 19.15 27.08 -32.36
N LEU A 523 19.25 26.42 -33.51
CA LEU A 523 18.10 25.77 -34.16
C LEU A 523 18.51 24.39 -34.66
N ALA A 524 17.89 23.33 -34.14
CA ALA A 524 17.95 22.01 -34.76
C ALA A 524 16.72 21.80 -35.66
N ALA A 525 16.93 21.48 -36.93
CA ALA A 525 15.87 21.16 -37.88
C ALA A 525 16.13 19.79 -38.52
N GLY A 526 15.07 19.06 -38.85
CA GLY A 526 15.16 17.73 -39.46
C GLY A 526 14.22 17.59 -40.65
N ILE A 527 14.72 16.97 -41.73
CA ILE A 527 13.92 16.56 -42.88
C ILE A 527 13.65 15.06 -42.73
N VAL A 528 12.38 14.67 -42.74
CA VAL A 528 11.94 13.27 -42.64
C VAL A 528 11.25 12.84 -43.94
N GLN A 529 11.37 11.57 -44.29
CA GLN A 529 10.83 11.01 -45.53
C GLN A 529 9.37 10.57 -45.40
N SER A 530 8.88 10.30 -44.19
CA SER A 530 7.50 9.82 -43.98
C SER A 530 6.73 10.64 -42.93
N GLN A 531 5.41 10.75 -43.15
CA GLN A 531 4.48 11.32 -42.15
C GLN A 531 4.46 10.51 -40.85
N MET A 532 4.71 9.20 -40.92
CA MET A 532 4.77 8.35 -39.74
C MET A 532 6.02 8.66 -38.88
N SER A 533 7.17 8.86 -39.52
CA SER A 533 8.42 9.27 -38.87
C SER A 533 8.27 10.66 -38.25
N LEU A 534 7.62 11.59 -38.94
CA LEU A 534 7.26 12.91 -38.39
C LEU A 534 6.46 12.79 -37.09
N GLN A 535 5.35 12.07 -37.12
CA GLN A 535 4.45 11.92 -35.95
C GLN A 535 5.17 11.26 -34.78
N THR A 536 5.99 10.24 -35.06
CA THR A 536 6.72 9.52 -34.01
C THR A 536 7.78 10.40 -33.35
N LEU A 537 8.56 11.16 -34.13
CA LEU A 537 9.57 12.07 -33.61
C LEU A 537 8.95 13.25 -32.85
N LEU A 538 7.83 13.80 -33.33
CA LEU A 538 7.08 14.84 -32.60
C LEU A 538 6.48 14.31 -31.30
N HIS A 539 5.95 13.09 -31.29
CA HIS A 539 5.47 12.45 -30.07
C HIS A 539 6.60 12.22 -29.08
N PHE A 540 7.75 11.73 -29.56
CA PHE A 540 8.94 11.51 -28.74
C PHE A 540 9.49 12.83 -28.16
N ALA A 541 9.56 13.89 -28.96
CA ALA A 541 9.96 15.22 -28.53
C ALA A 541 9.06 15.73 -27.39
N LYS A 542 7.74 15.64 -27.57
CA LYS A 542 6.76 16.11 -26.57
C LYS A 542 6.83 15.32 -25.25
N GLN A 543 7.16 14.03 -25.29
CA GLN A 543 7.20 13.17 -24.10
C GLN A 543 8.57 13.08 -23.42
N SER A 544 9.66 13.21 -24.17
CA SER A 544 11.02 13.02 -23.63
C SER A 544 11.71 14.34 -23.28
N LEU A 545 11.25 15.47 -23.84
CA LEU A 545 11.85 16.80 -23.66
C LEU A 545 10.87 17.76 -22.97
N THR A 546 10.25 17.31 -21.87
CA THR A 546 9.20 18.04 -21.13
C THR A 546 9.63 19.39 -20.54
N ASN A 547 10.91 19.76 -20.62
CA ASN A 547 11.45 21.01 -20.10
C ASN A 547 11.80 22.05 -21.19
N LEU A 548 11.54 21.75 -22.47
CA LEU A 548 11.80 22.68 -23.57
C LEU A 548 10.52 23.47 -23.91
N GLU A 549 10.63 24.79 -24.06
CA GLU A 549 9.52 25.60 -24.58
C GLU A 549 9.20 25.18 -26.04
N GLU A 550 8.00 25.46 -26.54
CA GLU A 550 7.58 25.07 -27.90
C GLU A 550 8.53 25.63 -28.99
N GLU A 551 9.22 26.72 -28.66
CA GLU A 551 10.24 27.38 -29.50
C GLU A 551 11.59 26.66 -29.54
N GLU A 552 11.87 25.79 -28.57
CA GLU A 552 13.12 25.02 -28.42
C GLU A 552 13.01 23.58 -28.98
N LEU A 553 11.83 23.18 -29.44
CA LEU A 553 11.62 21.90 -30.13
C LEU A 553 12.27 21.89 -31.53
N PRO A 554 12.83 20.75 -31.98
CA PRO A 554 13.41 20.69 -33.31
C PRO A 554 12.34 20.89 -34.39
N ARG A 555 12.64 21.73 -35.39
CA ARG A 555 11.74 21.97 -36.52
C ARG A 555 11.81 20.82 -37.51
N LEU A 556 10.75 20.02 -37.57
CA LEU A 556 10.65 18.89 -38.48
C LEU A 556 9.82 19.24 -39.72
N MET A 557 10.29 18.84 -40.90
CA MET A 557 9.56 18.94 -42.16
C MET A 557 9.54 17.59 -42.88
N VAL A 558 8.42 17.27 -43.53
CA VAL A 558 8.31 16.06 -44.37
C VAL A 558 8.70 16.45 -45.79
N LEU A 559 9.59 15.67 -46.39
CA LEU A 559 9.87 15.73 -47.82
C LEU A 559 8.64 15.22 -48.58
N VAL A 560 7.94 16.11 -49.28
CA VAL A 560 6.91 15.73 -50.24
C VAL A 560 7.58 15.66 -51.62
N ASP A 561 7.25 14.68 -52.46
CA ASP A 561 7.85 14.47 -53.79
C ASP A 561 7.85 15.73 -54.70
N GLN A 562 7.06 16.76 -54.36
CA GLN A 562 7.01 18.05 -55.06
C GLN A 562 8.14 19.03 -54.66
N ASP A 563 8.88 18.76 -53.59
CA ASP A 563 9.91 19.65 -53.02
C ASP A 563 11.34 19.29 -53.45
N ILE A 564 11.52 18.18 -54.18
CA ILE A 564 12.83 17.77 -54.72
C ILE A 564 12.96 18.40 -56.12
N PRO A 565 13.90 19.32 -56.36
CA PRO A 565 14.15 19.82 -57.71
C PRO A 565 14.54 18.63 -58.60
N GLU A 566 13.83 18.45 -59.72
CA GLU A 566 14.23 17.47 -60.74
C GLU A 566 15.73 17.62 -61.01
N ARG A 567 16.47 16.51 -60.91
CA ARG A 567 17.88 16.45 -61.33
C ARG A 567 17.94 17.01 -62.76
N ARG A 568 18.43 18.23 -62.92
CA ARG A 568 18.91 18.68 -64.24
C ARG A 568 20.13 17.82 -64.53
N ASP A 569 19.97 16.92 -65.50
CA ASP A 569 21.07 16.22 -66.13
C ASP A 569 22.11 17.26 -66.55
N ALA A 570 23.30 17.13 -65.97
CA ALA A 570 24.46 17.88 -66.39
C ALA A 570 25.05 17.20 -67.63
N GLU A 571 24.40 17.41 -68.78
CA GLU A 571 25.01 17.33 -70.10
C GLU A 571 24.77 18.66 -70.82
N GLU A 572 25.69 19.60 -70.63
CA GLU A 572 26.31 20.50 -71.64
C GLU A 572 27.24 21.53 -71.00
#